data_AF-A0A2H9U2S7-F1
#
_entry.id   AF-A0A2H9U2S7-F1
#
_cell.length_a   1.000
_cell.length_b   1.000
_cell.length_c   1.000
_cell.angle_alpha   90.00
_cell.angle_beta   90.00
_cell.angle_gamma   90.00
#
_symmetry.space_group_name_H-M   'P 1'
#
loop_
_entity.id
_entity.type
_entity.pdbx_description
1 polymer ?
#
loop_
_entity_poly.entity_id
_entity_poly.type
_entity_poly.pdbx_seq_one_letter_code
_entity_poly.pdbx_strand_id
1 'polypeptide(L)' 'WDNAPMERLFRSLKSEWVPEHGYKNVVDARESISEYLMGYYSNIRPHHYNGGLTPNES' A
#
# COMPACT_ATOMS: atom_id res chain seq x y z
N TRP A 1 19.24 10.74 -3.08
CA TRP A 1 18.32 10.62 -1.93
C TRP A 1 16.94 10.54 -2.56
N ASP A 2 16.56 9.32 -2.92
CA ASP A 2 15.44 9.07 -3.82
C ASP A 2 14.22 8.77 -2.98
N ASN A 3 13.15 9.55 -3.17
CA ASN A 3 11.86 9.31 -2.51
C ASN A 3 11.11 8.13 -3.18
N ALA A 4 11.83 7.29 -3.92
CA ALA A 4 11.40 6.06 -4.58
C ALA A 4 10.47 5.17 -3.74
N PRO A 5 10.68 4.94 -2.42
CA PRO A 5 9.76 4.10 -1.66
C PRO A 5 8.38 4.75 -1.47
N MET A 6 8.32 6.06 -1.22
CA MET A 6 7.06 6.79 -1.10
C MET A 6 6.36 6.92 -2.44
N GLU A 7 7.09 7.28 -3.50
CA GLU A 7 6.50 7.39 -4.85
C GLU A 7 5.94 6.05 -5.34
N ARG A 8 6.68 4.96 -5.10
CA ARG A 8 6.20 3.62 -5.46
C ARG A 8 4.99 3.20 -4.64
N LEU A 9 4.93 3.56 -3.35
CA LEU A 9 3.76 3.32 -2.51
C LEU A 9 2.55 4.07 -3.05
N PHE A 10 2.66 5.38 -3.29
CA PHE A 10 1.54 6.19 -3.77
C PHE A 10 1.10 5.81 -5.18
N ARG A 11 2.03 5.42 -6.05
CA ARG A 11 1.71 4.93 -7.39
C ARG A 11 0.87 3.66 -7.33
N SER A 12 1.31 2.66 -6.58
CA SER A 12 0.58 1.40 -6.37
C SER A 12 -0.79 1.64 -5.73
N LEU A 13 -0.85 2.44 -4.66
CA LEU A 13 -2.11 2.77 -3.98
C LEU A 13 -3.15 3.34 -4.96
N LYS A 14 -2.74 4.31 -5.80
CA LYS A 14 -3.63 4.96 -6.76
C LYS A 14 -4.12 4.02 -7.87
N SER A 15 -3.29 3.10 -8.35
CA SER A 15 -3.66 2.21 -9.45
C SER A 15 -4.39 0.94 -9.02
N GLU A 16 -4.10 0.44 -7.82
CA GLU A 16 -4.57 -0.89 -7.38
C GLU A 16 -5.74 -0.81 -6.41
N TRP A 17 -5.88 0.29 -5.65
CA TRP A 17 -6.81 0.34 -4.52
C TRP A 17 -7.78 1.52 -4.54
N VAL A 18 -7.35 2.67 -5.04
CA VAL A 18 -8.23 3.85 -5.12
C VAL A 18 -9.28 3.62 -6.23
N PRO A 19 -10.59 3.75 -5.93
CA PRO A 19 -11.63 3.65 -6.94
C PRO A 19 -11.49 4.75 -8.00
N GLU A 20 -11.84 4.46 -9.26
CA GLU A 20 -11.77 5.42 -10.37
C GLU A 20 -12.57 6.71 -10.10
N HIS A 21 -13.68 6.58 -9.38
CA HIS A 21 -14.56 7.69 -8.99
C HIS A 21 -14.24 8.26 -7.60
N GLY A 22 -13.18 7.79 -6.96
CA GLY A 22 -12.78 8.16 -5.60
C GLY A 22 -13.67 7.58 -4.50
N TYR A 23 -13.43 8.03 -3.27
CA TYR A 23 -14.19 7.62 -2.09
C TYR A 23 -15.36 8.58 -1.83
N LYS A 24 -16.47 8.03 -1.32
CA LYS A 24 -17.68 8.80 -1.01
C LYS A 24 -17.48 9.83 0.10
N ASN A 25 -16.63 9.52 1.07
CA ASN A 25 -16.27 10.42 2.17
C ASN A 25 -14.89 10.08 2.74
N VAL A 26 -14.40 10.93 3.64
CA VAL A 26 -13.07 10.79 4.26
C VAL A 26 -13.00 9.56 5.18
N VAL A 27 -14.11 9.14 5.79
CA VAL A 27 -14.13 7.95 6.65
C VAL A 27 -13.88 6.71 5.80
N ASP A 28 -14.63 6.53 4.71
CA ASP A 28 -14.44 5.43 3.76
C ASP A 28 -13.03 5.41 3.18
N ALA A 29 -12.48 6.59 2.84
CA ALA A 29 -11.11 6.70 2.37
C ALA A 29 -10.08 6.24 3.43
N ARG A 30 -10.28 6.63 4.69
CA ARG A 30 -9.36 6.27 5.79
C ARG A 30 -9.40 4.78 6.09
N GLU A 31 -10.58 4.18 6.15
CA GLU A 31 -10.73 2.74 6.38
C GLU A 31 -10.09 1.96 5.23
N SER A 32 -10.42 2.32 3.98
CA SER A 32 -9.89 1.64 2.79
C SER A 32 -8.36 1.76 2.67
N ILE A 33 -7.79 2.95 2.90
CA ILE A 33 -6.33 3.12 2.88
C ILE A 33 -5.67 2.37 4.05
N SER A 34 -6.30 2.31 5.23
CA SER A 34 -5.78 1.55 6.36
C SER A 34 -5.76 0.05 6.06
N GLU A 35 -6.83 -0.48 5.45
CA GLU A 35 -6.90 -1.88 4.99
C GLU A 35 -5.83 -2.17 3.92
N TYR A 36 -5.62 -1.25 2.97
CA TYR A 36 -4.54 -1.37 2.00
C TYR A 36 -3.17 -1.44 2.67
N LEU A 37 -2.88 -0.54 3.62
CA LEU A 37 -1.56 -0.49 4.26
C LEU A 37 -1.31 -1.69 5.18
N MET A 38 -2.27 -2.01 6.04
CA MET A 38 -2.13 -3.05 7.07
C MET A 38 -2.35 -4.46 6.51
N GLY A 39 -3.30 -4.62 5.59
CA GLY A 39 -3.68 -5.91 5.04
C GLY A 39 -2.91 -6.26 3.78
N TYR A 40 -2.99 -5.41 2.75
CA TYR A 40 -2.49 -5.76 1.41
C TYR A 40 -0.99 -5.43 1.23
N TYR A 41 -0.62 -4.17 1.42
CA TYR A 41 0.72 -3.65 1.14
C TYR A 41 1.80 -4.28 2.03
N SER A 42 1.50 -4.45 3.32
CA SER A 42 2.44 -5.06 4.28
C SER A 42 2.61 -6.56 4.05
N ASN A 43 1.59 -7.30 3.59
CA ASN A 43 1.68 -8.76 3.42
C ASN A 43 2.09 -9.19 2.00
N ILE A 44 1.77 -8.41 0.96
CA ILE A 44 1.91 -8.82 -0.46
C ILE A 44 3.09 -8.17 -1.15
N ARG A 45 3.83 -7.24 -0.54
CA ARG A 45 5.10 -6.81 -1.11
C ARG A 45 6.16 -7.89 -0.87
N PRO A 46 6.58 -8.69 -1.87
CA PRO A 46 7.85 -9.37 -1.78
C PRO A 46 8.90 -8.27 -1.68
N HIS A 47 9.48 -8.11 -0.49
CA HIS A 47 10.76 -7.45 -0.40
C HIS A 47 11.73 -8.34 -1.19
N HIS A 48 11.89 -8.05 -2.48
CA HIS A 48 12.89 -8.68 -3.34
C HIS A 48 14.32 -8.42 -2.84
N TYR A 49 14.46 -7.65 -1.75
CA TYR A 49 15.68 -7.37 -1.00
C TYR A 49 15.86 -8.26 0.25
N ASN A 50 14.87 -9.09 0.62
CA ASN A 50 14.90 -9.97 1.81
C ASN A 50 14.68 -11.46 1.46
N GLY A 51 14.86 -11.88 0.20
CA GLY A 51 14.71 -13.28 -0.19
C GLY A 51 13.26 -13.81 -0.16
N GLY A 52 12.25 -12.94 -0.14
CA GLY A 52 10.83 -13.33 -0.24
C GLY A 52 10.05 -13.40 1.07
N LEU A 53 10.56 -12.86 2.18
CA LEU A 53 9.84 -12.84 3.47
C LEU A 53 9.03 -11.55 3.69
N THR A 54 7.91 -11.68 4.39
CA THR A 54 7.00 -10.58 4.76
C THR A 54 7.46 -9.90 6.07
N PRO A 55 7.08 -8.64 6.33
CA PRO A 55 7.61 -7.82 7.43
C PRO A 55 7.21 -8.30 8.84
N ASN A 56 6.24 -9.22 8.95
CA ASN A 56 5.75 -9.71 10.24
C ASN A 56 6.61 -10.86 10.82
N GLU A 57 7.71 -11.21 10.13
CA GLU A 57 8.67 -12.23 10.54
C GLU A 57 10.10 -11.69 10.72
N SER A 58 10.26 -10.39 11.01
CA SER A 58 11.56 -9.79 11.43
C SER A 58 11.74 -9.77 12.94
#